data_AF-A0A1G3PIR4-F1
#
_entry.id   AF-A0A1G3PIR4-F1
#
_cell.length_a   1.000
_cell.length_b   1.000
_cell.length_c   1.000
_cell.angle_alpha   90.00
_cell.angle_beta   90.00
_cell.angle_gamma   90.00
#
_symmetry.space_group_name_H-M   'P 1'
#
loop_
_entity.id
_entity.type
_entity.pdbx_description
1 polymer ?
#
loop_
_entity_poly.entity_id
_entity_poly.type
_entity_poly.pdbx_seq_one_letter_code
_entity_poly.pdbx_strand_id
1 'polypeptide(L)'
;MPEYEENLARMQERFESICVRCGDCCGSNDGDPCTELVRAVDGKYYCCDYENRLGPRQTINGNTFTCITIREVMKTGNLRPTCMYNRISLKNNSF
;
A
#
# COMPACT_ATOMS: atom_id res chain seq x y z
N MET A 1 6.97 -25.68 -8.27
CA MET A 1 6.76 -25.44 -9.71
C MET A 1 7.14 -23.99 -9.98
N PRO A 2 8.30 -23.74 -10.58
CA PRO A 2 8.88 -22.38 -10.67
C PRO A 2 7.98 -21.38 -11.42
N GLU A 3 7.24 -21.83 -12.45
CA GLU A 3 6.37 -20.98 -13.27
C GLU A 3 5.18 -20.38 -12.51
N TYR A 4 4.63 -21.09 -11.50
CA TYR A 4 3.54 -20.58 -10.68
C TYR A 4 4.00 -19.46 -9.74
N GLU A 5 5.16 -19.65 -9.11
CA GLU A 5 5.78 -18.68 -8.19
C GLU A 5 6.22 -17.42 -8.94
N GLU A 6 6.80 -17.58 -10.14
CA GLU A 6 7.21 -16.47 -11.00
C GLU A 6 6.00 -15.64 -11.47
N ASN A 7 4.90 -16.30 -11.83
CA ASN A 7 3.66 -15.60 -12.18
C ASN A 7 3.07 -14.83 -10.98
N LEU A 8 3.13 -15.39 -9.77
CA LEU A 8 2.68 -14.69 -8.56
C LEU A 8 3.53 -13.44 -8.29
N ALA A 9 4.85 -13.54 -8.41
CA ALA A 9 5.77 -12.42 -8.23
C ALA A 9 5.50 -11.29 -9.24
N ARG A 10 5.37 -11.62 -10.54
CA ARG A 10 5.05 -10.63 -11.59
C ARG A 10 3.71 -9.94 -11.35
N MET A 11 2.70 -10.69 -10.91
CA MET A 11 1.41 -10.09 -10.54
C MET A 11 1.55 -9.14 -9.36
N GLN A 12 2.30 -9.53 -8.32
CA GLN A 12 2.55 -8.70 -7.15
C GLN A 12 3.27 -7.41 -7.54
N GLU A 13 4.34 -7.48 -8.31
CA GLU A 13 5.04 -6.29 -8.84
C GLU A 13 4.09 -5.38 -9.62
N ARG A 14 3.19 -5.94 -10.44
CA ARG A 14 2.18 -5.15 -11.16
C ARG A 14 1.24 -4.43 -10.20
N PHE A 15 0.74 -5.10 -9.17
CA PHE A 15 -0.11 -4.46 -8.14
C PHE A 15 0.66 -3.44 -7.31
N GLU A 16 1.95 -3.61 -7.12
CA GLU A 16 2.77 -2.63 -6.39
C GLU A 16 3.13 -1.42 -7.25
N SER A 17 3.35 -1.63 -8.56
CA SER A 17 3.66 -0.56 -9.51
C SER A 17 2.53 0.46 -9.68
N ILE A 18 1.28 0.07 -9.43
CA ILE A 18 0.13 0.98 -9.48
C ILE A 18 0.04 1.89 -8.23
N CYS A 19 0.89 1.69 -7.23
CA CYS A 19 0.96 2.54 -6.05
C CYS A 19 1.45 3.94 -6.40
N VAL A 20 0.55 4.93 -6.29
CA VAL A 20 0.91 6.34 -6.47
C VAL A 20 1.55 6.96 -5.22
N ARG A 21 1.76 6.16 -4.17
CA ARG A 21 2.36 6.56 -2.89
C ARG A 21 1.66 7.77 -2.23
N CYS A 22 0.33 7.68 -2.16
CA CYS A 22 -0.52 8.71 -1.56
C CYS A 22 -0.41 8.82 -0.03
N GLY A 23 0.24 7.87 0.65
CA GLY A 23 0.43 7.85 2.11
C GLY A 23 -0.80 7.39 2.91
N ASP A 24 -1.95 7.25 2.26
CA ASP A 24 -3.23 7.02 2.94
C ASP A 24 -3.31 5.64 3.61
N CYS A 25 -2.82 4.58 2.96
CA CYS A 25 -2.71 3.26 3.57
C CYS A 25 -1.68 3.20 4.73
N CYS A 26 -0.79 4.18 4.81
CA CYS A 26 0.20 4.31 5.86
C CYS A 26 -0.22 5.31 6.95
N GLY A 27 -1.45 5.82 6.91
CA GLY A 27 -2.01 6.69 7.96
C GLY A 27 -1.63 8.16 7.83
N SER A 28 -1.19 8.66 6.65
CA SER A 28 -0.85 10.08 6.47
C SER A 28 -1.99 11.04 6.84
N ASN A 29 -3.23 10.59 6.72
CA ASN A 29 -4.44 11.37 7.01
C ASN A 29 -5.07 11.03 8.37
N ASP A 30 -4.54 10.05 9.09
CA ASP A 30 -5.11 9.55 10.35
C ASP A 30 -4.59 10.30 11.59
N GLY A 31 -3.62 11.20 11.40
CA GLY A 31 -2.90 11.87 12.49
C GLY A 31 -1.87 10.98 13.20
N ASP A 32 -1.81 9.69 12.87
CA ASP A 32 -0.87 8.71 13.41
C ASP A 32 -0.27 7.83 12.29
N PRO A 33 0.67 8.37 11.51
CA PRO A 33 1.25 7.64 10.39
C PRO A 33 2.22 6.54 10.87
N CYS A 34 2.50 5.60 9.97
CA CYS A 34 3.56 4.60 10.13
C CYS A 34 4.92 5.28 10.41
N THR A 35 5.74 4.70 11.28
CA THR A 35 7.10 5.20 11.58
C THR A 35 7.99 5.28 10.36
N GLU A 36 7.80 4.37 9.41
CA GLU A 36 8.56 4.30 8.16
C GLU A 36 7.99 5.20 7.06
N LEU A 37 6.93 5.96 7.32
CA LEU A 37 6.32 6.86 6.35
C LEU A 37 7.07 8.18 6.30
N VAL A 38 7.66 8.48 5.14
CA VAL A 38 8.39 9.73 4.91
C VAL A 38 7.64 10.58 3.89
N ARG A 39 7.53 11.87 4.17
CA ARG A 39 6.99 12.86 3.23
C ARG A 39 8.12 13.44 2.38
N ALA A 40 7.98 13.36 1.07
CA ALA A 40 8.88 13.97 0.10
C ALA A 40 8.56 15.46 -0.10
N VAL A 41 9.53 16.19 -0.64
CA VAL A 41 9.44 17.64 -0.93
C VAL A 41 8.37 17.95 -1.99
N ASP A 42 8.13 17.02 -2.92
CA ASP A 42 7.09 17.12 -3.95
C ASP A 42 5.66 16.88 -3.41
N GLY A 43 5.53 16.66 -2.10
CA GLY A 43 4.26 16.40 -1.43
C GLY A 43 3.79 14.95 -1.49
N LYS A 44 4.55 14.04 -2.11
CA LYS A 44 4.27 12.59 -2.08
C LYS A 44 4.78 11.95 -0.80
N TYR A 45 4.33 10.73 -0.55
CA TYR A 45 4.84 9.92 0.54
C TYR A 45 5.68 8.77 -0.01
N TYR A 46 6.57 8.22 0.79
CA TYR A 46 7.29 6.99 0.49
C TYR A 46 7.58 6.25 1.79
N CYS A 47 7.71 4.93 1.67
CA CYS A 47 8.17 4.10 2.78
C CYS A 47 9.69 3.98 2.66
N CYS A 48 10.45 4.28 3.72
CA CYS A 48 11.91 4.10 3.72
C CYS A 48 12.31 2.62 3.71
N ASP A 49 11.50 1.75 4.31
CA ASP A 49 11.69 0.30 4.32
C ASP A 49 10.67 -0.41 3.42
N TYR A 50 10.53 0.06 2.18
CA TYR A 50 9.51 -0.46 1.26
C TYR A 50 9.71 -1.96 0.96
N GLU A 51 10.95 -2.43 0.84
CA GLU A 51 11.26 -3.83 0.51
C GLU A 51 10.84 -4.81 1.62
N ASN A 52 11.03 -4.44 2.90
CA ASN A 52 10.63 -5.31 4.01
C ASN A 52 9.29 -4.93 4.61
N ARG A 53 8.54 -3.97 4.01
CA ARG A 53 7.38 -3.34 4.66
C ARG A 53 6.31 -4.30 5.17
N LEU A 54 6.16 -5.46 4.53
CA LEU A 54 5.07 -6.40 4.78
C LEU A 54 5.17 -7.01 6.19
N GLY A 55 4.03 -7.12 6.86
CA GLY A 55 3.93 -7.64 8.22
C GLY A 55 3.71 -6.55 9.27
N PRO A 56 4.01 -6.84 10.55
CA PRO A 56 3.76 -5.93 11.65
C PRO A 56 4.55 -4.63 11.53
N ARG A 57 3.87 -3.50 11.63
CA ARG A 57 4.43 -2.15 11.62
C ARG A 57 3.87 -1.34 12.76
N GLN A 58 4.60 -0.29 13.11
CA GLN A 58 4.26 0.60 14.20
C GLN A 58 3.98 2.01 13.66
N THR A 59 3.07 2.72 14.32
CA THR A 59 2.81 4.14 14.08
C THR A 59 3.65 5.00 15.02
N ILE A 60 3.71 6.31 14.76
CA ILE A 60 4.46 7.26 15.59
C ILE A 60 3.95 7.27 17.05
N ASN A 61 2.64 7.13 17.27
CA ASN A 61 2.06 7.04 18.62
C ASN A 61 2.18 5.66 19.27
N GLY A 62 2.80 4.69 18.58
CA GLY A 62 3.08 3.36 19.11
C GLY A 62 2.01 2.30 18.82
N ASN A 63 0.99 2.62 18.03
CA ASN A 63 -0.02 1.64 17.62
C ASN A 63 0.58 0.64 16.62
N THR A 64 0.17 -0.62 16.71
CA THR A 64 0.63 -1.67 15.79
C THR A 64 -0.44 -1.98 14.75
N PHE A 65 -0.04 -2.09 13.49
CA PHE A 65 -0.91 -2.53 12.40
C PHE A 65 -0.13 -3.45 11.45
N THR A 66 -0.85 -4.22 10.63
CA THR A 66 -0.21 -5.09 9.64
C THR A 66 -0.16 -4.37 8.29
N CYS A 67 1.04 -4.11 7.81
CA CYS A 67 1.24 -3.68 6.43
C CYS A 67 1.08 -4.91 5.51
N ILE A 68 0.21 -4.77 4.51
CA ILE A 68 -0.16 -5.84 3.58
C ILE A 68 0.15 -5.41 2.15
N THR A 69 0.14 -6.37 1.22
CA THR A 69 0.35 -6.07 -0.20
C THR A 69 -0.83 -5.27 -0.76
N ILE A 70 -0.61 -4.51 -1.83
CA ILE A 70 -1.68 -3.75 -2.48
C ILE A 70 -2.79 -4.66 -3.01
N ARG A 71 -2.42 -5.85 -3.47
CA ARG A 71 -3.37 -6.90 -3.88
C ARG A 71 -4.34 -7.26 -2.74
N GLU A 72 -3.84 -7.39 -1.52
CA GLU A 72 -4.67 -7.68 -0.35
C GLU A 72 -5.52 -6.49 0.07
N VAL A 73 -5.01 -5.26 -0.03
CA VAL A 73 -5.82 -4.04 0.18
C VAL A 73 -7.01 -4.03 -0.78
N MET A 74 -6.78 -4.33 -2.07
CA MET A 74 -7.84 -4.41 -3.07
C MET A 74 -8.83 -5.55 -2.78
N LYS A 75 -8.34 -6.74 -2.38
CA LYS A 75 -9.17 -7.90 -2.06
C LYS A 75 -10.05 -7.68 -0.81
N THR A 76 -9.51 -7.02 0.21
CA THR A 76 -10.21 -6.80 1.48
C THR A 76 -11.21 -5.65 1.42
N GLY A 77 -11.18 -4.84 0.35
CA GLY A 77 -12.06 -3.66 0.25
C GLY A 77 -11.72 -2.56 1.26
N ASN A 78 -10.59 -2.66 1.97
CA ASN A 78 -10.08 -1.65 2.90
C ASN A 78 -9.45 -0.45 2.16
N LEU A 79 -10.06 -0.08 1.04
CA LEU A 79 -9.68 1.07 0.24
C LEU A 79 -10.16 2.31 0.98
N ARG A 80 -9.23 3.00 1.63
CA ARG A 80 -9.52 4.28 2.27
C ARG A 80 -10.03 5.29 1.23
N PRO A 81 -10.94 6.21 1.58
CA PRO A 81 -11.64 7.08 0.63
C PRO A 81 -10.71 7.92 -0.24
N THR A 82 -9.58 8.33 0.34
CA THR A 82 -8.55 9.16 -0.28
C THR A 82 -7.46 8.36 -0.99
N CYS A 83 -7.53 7.03 -0.92
CA CYS A 83 -6.58 6.15 -1.56
C CYS A 83 -6.87 6.14 -3.06
N MET A 84 -5.87 6.52 -3.86
CA MET A 84 -6.03 6.66 -5.31
C MET A 84 -6.42 5.34 -6.00
N TYR A 85 -6.20 4.18 -5.37
CA TYR A 85 -6.69 2.89 -5.84
C TYR A 85 -8.22 2.85 -5.98
N ASN A 86 -8.95 3.59 -5.14
CA ASN A 86 -10.41 3.70 -5.26
C ASN A 86 -10.79 4.36 -6.60
N ARG A 87 -10.00 5.34 -7.07
CA ARG A 87 -10.21 6.00 -8.38
C ARG A 87 -9.85 5.10 -9.58
N ILE A 88 -8.97 4.12 -9.41
CA ILE A 88 -8.59 3.16 -10.46
C ILE A 88 -9.58 1.99 -10.51
N SER A 89 -10.01 1.48 -9.35
CA SER A 89 -11.01 0.40 -9.27
C SER A 89 -12.37 0.82 -9.83
N LEU A 90 -12.76 2.09 -9.65
CA LEU A 90 -14.01 2.63 -10.22
C LEU A 90 -14.01 2.75 -11.76
N LYS A 91 -12.84 2.68 -12.41
CA LYS A 91 -12.75 2.71 -13.89
C LYS A 91 -12.75 1.32 -14.53
N ASN A 92 -12.59 0.25 -13.76
CA ASN A 92 -12.53 -1.13 -14.27
C ASN A 92 -13.59 -2.03 -13.60
N ASN A 93 -14.83 -1.54 -13.50
CA ASN A 93 -15.99 -2.41 -13.30
C ASN A 93 -16.23 -3.24 -14.57
N SER A 94 -15.45 -4.30 -14.75
CA SER A 94 -15.70 -5.45 -15.63
C SER A 94 -14.63 -6.52 -15.37
N PHE A 95 -14.83 -7.30 -14.31
CA PHE A 95 -14.28 -8.65 -14.20
C PHE A 95 -15.43 -9.57 -13.78
#